data_AF-X1FDV5-F1
#
_entry.id   AF-X1FDV5-F1
#
_cell.length_a   1.000
_cell.length_b   1.000
_cell.length_c   1.000
_cell.angle_alpha   90.00
_cell.angle_beta   90.00
_cell.angle_gamma   90.00
#
_symmetry.space_group_name_H-M   'P 1'
#
loop_
_entity.id
_entity.type
_entity.pdbx_description
1 polymer ?
#
loop_
_entity_poly.entity_id
_entity_poly.type
_entity_poly.pdbx_seq_one_letter_code
_entity_poly.pdbx_strand_id
1 'polypeptide(L)'
;VFKEQHFILGKHVKQLEKSISSYIGTKYAIGVASGTDALLLALKALSYKIYGREYFKPEDEIITTPFTFVATADTILLSGATPVFIDIDPYTYNINPENI
;
A
#
# COMPACT_ATOMS: atom_id res chain seq x y z
N VAL A 1 2.67 -25.60 -10.20
CA VAL A 1 3.98 -25.23 -9.57
C VAL A 1 4.92 -26.43 -9.44
N PHE A 2 4.75 -27.37 -8.49
CA PHE A 2 5.77 -28.43 -8.23
C PHE A 2 6.14 -29.31 -9.42
N LYS A 3 5.17 -29.69 -10.27
CA LYS A 3 5.44 -30.45 -11.51
C LYS A 3 6.18 -29.64 -12.58
N GLU A 4 5.96 -28.33 -12.60
CA GLU A 4 6.51 -27.42 -13.62
C GLU A 4 7.84 -26.81 -13.17
N GLN A 5 8.22 -26.98 -11.91
CA GLN A 5 9.46 -26.49 -11.29
C GLN A 5 9.73 -24.98 -11.49
N HIS A 6 8.69 -24.22 -11.82
CA HIS A 6 8.75 -22.77 -12.02
C HIS A 6 8.17 -22.08 -10.78
N PHE A 7 9.03 -21.78 -9.82
CA PHE A 7 8.64 -21.34 -8.46
C PHE A 7 8.54 -19.81 -8.30
N ILE A 8 9.24 -19.04 -9.13
CA ILE A 8 9.35 -17.59 -8.98
C ILE A 8 8.60 -16.93 -10.13
N LEU A 9 7.65 -16.03 -9.83
CA LEU A 9 6.95 -15.17 -10.80
C LEU A 9 6.37 -15.89 -12.04
N GLY A 10 5.97 -17.15 -11.86
CA GLY A 10 5.44 -17.99 -12.93
C GLY A 10 4.01 -17.63 -13.35
N LYS A 11 3.46 -18.42 -14.28
CA LYS A 11 2.11 -18.21 -14.85
C LYS A 11 1.00 -18.09 -13.81
N HIS A 12 1.13 -18.78 -12.68
CA HIS A 12 0.13 -18.74 -11.60
C HIS A 12 0.04 -17.36 -10.95
N VAL A 13 1.15 -16.62 -10.83
CA VAL A 13 1.15 -15.24 -10.31
C VAL A 13 0.40 -14.32 -11.29
N LYS A 14 0.71 -14.40 -12.59
CA LYS A 14 0.02 -13.60 -13.62
C LYS A 14 -1.49 -13.90 -13.69
N GLN A 15 -1.88 -15.16 -13.52
CA GLN A 15 -3.29 -15.56 -13.47
C GLN A 15 -3.97 -14.98 -12.23
N LEU A 16 -3.33 -15.05 -11.06
CA LEU A 16 -3.84 -14.46 -9.83
C LEU A 16 -4.02 -12.94 -9.99
N GLU A 17 -3.01 -12.22 -10.49
CA GLU A 17 -3.08 -10.78 -10.74
C GLU A 17 -4.27 -10.43 -11.65
N LYS A 18 -4.45 -11.15 -12.75
CA LYS A 18 -5.60 -10.95 -13.66
C LYS A 18 -6.93 -11.23 -12.95
N SER A 19 -7.04 -12.31 -12.19
CA SER A 19 -8.26 -12.64 -11.45
C SER A 19 -8.59 -11.58 -10.40
N ILE A 20 -7.59 -11.08 -9.68
CA ILE A 20 -7.76 -10.01 -8.68
C ILE A 20 -8.17 -8.70 -9.34
N SER A 21 -7.52 -8.30 -10.44
CA SER A 21 -7.90 -7.06 -11.14
C SER A 21 -9.33 -7.12 -11.66
N SER A 22 -9.75 -8.28 -12.19
CA SER A 22 -11.14 -8.50 -12.61
C SER A 22 -12.12 -8.52 -11.43
N TYR A 23 -11.75 -9.12 -10.30
CA TYR A 23 -12.61 -9.19 -9.11
C TYR A 23 -12.84 -7.81 -8.46
N ILE A 24 -11.78 -7.01 -8.33
CA ILE A 24 -11.85 -5.66 -7.73
C ILE A 24 -12.43 -4.64 -8.73
N GLY A 25 -12.29 -4.88 -10.03
CA GLY A 25 -12.71 -3.94 -11.09
C GLY A 25 -11.65 -2.89 -11.42
N THR A 26 -10.37 -3.22 -11.26
CA THR A 26 -9.24 -2.34 -11.60
C THR A 26 -8.58 -2.76 -12.91
N LYS A 27 -7.86 -1.83 -13.56
CA LYS A 27 -7.13 -2.11 -14.81
C LYS A 27 -5.96 -3.08 -14.59
N TYR A 28 -5.33 -3.04 -13.41
CA TYR A 28 -4.15 -3.84 -13.07
C TYR A 28 -4.22 -4.28 -11.60
N ALA A 29 -3.56 -5.40 -11.31
CA ALA A 29 -3.16 -5.81 -9.97
C ALA A 29 -1.72 -6.34 -10.04
N ILE A 30 -0.94 -6.16 -8.97
CA ILE A 30 0.47 -6.55 -8.90
C ILE A 30 0.65 -7.39 -7.64
N GLY A 31 1.10 -8.63 -7.81
CA GLY A 31 1.41 -9.53 -6.71
C GLY A 31 2.77 -9.19 -6.10
N VAL A 32 2.80 -9.05 -4.78
CA VAL A 32 4.01 -8.75 -3.99
C VAL A 32 4.12 -9.71 -2.81
N ALA A 33 5.25 -9.69 -2.10
CA ALA A 33 5.53 -10.67 -1.05
C ALA A 33 4.69 -10.46 0.22
N SER A 34 4.24 -9.24 0.51
CA SER A 34 3.46 -8.93 1.71
C SER A 34 2.57 -7.69 1.55
N GLY A 35 1.63 -7.48 2.50
CA GLY A 35 0.84 -6.24 2.57
C GLY A 35 1.70 -5.00 2.85
N THR A 36 2.77 -5.14 3.63
CA THR A 36 3.74 -4.07 3.89
C THR A 36 4.45 -3.65 2.60
N ASP A 37 4.91 -4.61 1.79
CA ASP A 37 5.51 -4.30 0.48
C ASP A 37 4.51 -3.64 -0.45
N ALA A 38 3.24 -4.06 -0.42
CA ALA A 38 2.19 -3.47 -1.23
C ALA A 38 2.01 -1.98 -0.91
N LEU A 39 1.93 -1.64 0.39
CA LEU A 39 1.80 -0.25 0.85
C LEU A 39 3.07 0.57 0.52
N LEU A 40 4.26 0.05 0.85
CA LEU A 40 5.51 0.77 0.62
C LEU A 40 5.77 1.04 -0.87
N LEU A 41 5.57 0.04 -1.74
CA LEU A 41 5.74 0.21 -3.18
C LEU A 41 4.71 1.18 -3.77
N ALA A 42 3.47 1.17 -3.28
CA ALA A 42 2.45 2.13 -3.68
C ALA A 42 2.87 3.57 -3.32
N LEU A 43 3.38 3.79 -2.10
CA LEU A 43 3.88 5.10 -1.65
C LEU A 43 5.10 5.56 -2.47
N LYS A 44 6.08 4.68 -2.72
CA LYS A 44 7.25 5.01 -3.55
C LYS A 44 6.85 5.34 -4.99
N ALA A 45 5.93 4.59 -5.58
CA ALA A 45 5.40 4.88 -6.91
C ALA A 45 4.67 6.24 -6.95
N LEU A 46 3.94 6.59 -5.88
CA LEU A 46 3.28 7.88 -5.74
C LEU A 46 4.29 9.03 -5.63
N SER A 47 5.31 8.90 -4.77
CA SER A 47 6.41 9.87 -4.66
C SER A 47 7.10 10.08 -6.02
N TYR A 48 7.41 8.99 -6.73
CA TYR A 48 8.04 9.09 -8.05
C TYR A 48 7.14 9.82 -9.06
N LYS A 49 5.83 9.55 -9.02
CA LYS A 49 4.86 10.21 -9.90
C LYS A 49 4.71 11.71 -9.60
N ILE A 50 4.69 12.12 -8.33
CA ILE A 50 4.47 13.52 -7.93
C ILE A 50 5.76 14.33 -8.04
N TYR A 51 6.88 13.78 -7.58
CA TYR A 51 8.13 14.51 -7.36
C TYR A 51 9.30 14.06 -8.24
N GLY A 52 9.17 12.97 -9.00
CA GLY A 52 10.26 12.40 -9.81
C GLY A 52 11.34 11.70 -9.00
N ARG A 53 11.06 11.30 -7.75
CA ARG A 53 12.01 10.66 -6.83
C ARG A 53 11.38 9.51 -6.07
N GLU A 54 12.17 8.48 -5.75
CA GLU A 54 11.68 7.25 -5.12
C GLU A 54 11.08 7.46 -3.72
N TYR A 55 11.65 8.39 -2.93
CA TYR A 55 11.25 8.64 -1.54
C TYR A 55 10.67 10.03 -1.36
N PHE A 56 9.69 10.13 -0.47
CA PHE A 56 9.23 11.37 0.13
C PHE A 56 10.32 11.98 1.01
N LYS A 57 10.06 13.16 1.56
CA LYS A 57 10.88 13.82 2.58
C LYS A 57 10.09 13.96 3.88
N PRO A 58 10.77 14.22 5.02
CA PRO A 58 10.09 14.43 6.29
C PRO A 58 9.04 15.56 6.28
N GLU A 59 9.15 16.54 5.37
CA GLU A 59 8.16 17.61 5.22
C GLU A 59 6.92 17.19 4.40
N ASP A 60 6.95 16.03 3.74
CA ASP A 60 5.80 15.45 3.06
C ASP A 60 4.97 14.66 4.10
N GLU A 61 3.78 15.19 4.44
CA GLU A 61 2.89 14.61 5.43
C GLU A 61 1.86 13.65 4.79
N ILE A 62 1.63 12.50 5.43
CA ILE A 62 0.58 11.55 5.03
C ILE A 62 -0.35 11.31 6.20
N ILE A 63 -1.63 11.63 6.00
CA ILE A 63 -2.68 11.42 6.98
C ILE A 63 -2.99 9.92 7.13
N THR A 64 -3.10 9.47 8.37
CA THR A 64 -3.63 8.15 8.71
C THR A 64 -4.28 8.18 10.10
N THR A 65 -4.68 7.02 10.62
CA THR A 65 -5.24 6.87 11.96
C THR A 65 -4.34 6.02 12.86
N PRO A 66 -4.26 6.30 14.17
CA PRO A 66 -3.51 5.43 15.09
C PRO A 66 -4.23 4.10 15.33
N PHE A 67 -5.52 3.97 14.97
CA PHE A 67 -6.29 2.75 15.07
C PHE A 67 -6.22 1.92 13.78
N THR A 68 -5.04 1.36 13.50
CA THR A 68 -4.77 0.49 12.35
C THR A 68 -3.66 -0.51 12.67
N PHE A 69 -3.36 -1.43 11.75
CA PHE A 69 -2.19 -2.29 11.89
C PHE A 69 -0.88 -1.49 11.67
N VAL A 70 0.17 -1.83 12.43
CA VAL A 70 1.44 -1.09 12.48
C VAL A 70 2.08 -0.84 11.11
N ALA A 71 1.90 -1.78 10.16
CA ALA A 71 2.43 -1.64 8.80
C ALA A 71 1.94 -0.36 8.08
N THR A 72 0.76 0.16 8.41
CA THR A 72 0.26 1.40 7.81
C THR A 72 1.16 2.60 8.15
N ALA A 73 1.48 2.79 9.43
CA ALA A 73 2.33 3.91 9.86
C ALA A 73 3.80 3.66 9.50
N ASP A 74 4.29 2.43 9.66
CA ASP A 74 5.68 2.08 9.35
C ASP A 74 6.00 2.33 7.87
N THR A 75 5.08 2.00 6.96
CA THR A 75 5.31 2.18 5.52
C THR A 75 5.34 3.65 5.11
N ILE A 76 4.60 4.53 5.80
CA ILE A 76 4.71 5.98 5.63
C ILE A 76 6.13 6.43 5.98
N LEU A 77 6.64 6.05 7.16
CA LEU A 77 7.99 6.38 7.60
C LEU A 77 9.07 5.80 6.68
N LEU A 78 8.95 4.53 6.29
CA LEU A 78 9.88 3.86 5.38
C LEU A 78 9.88 4.46 3.97
N SER A 79 8.79 5.11 3.57
CA SER A 79 8.71 5.85 2.31
C SER A 79 9.37 7.24 2.35
N GLY A 80 9.80 7.68 3.55
CA GLY A 80 10.46 8.96 3.80
C GLY A 80 9.52 10.09 4.25
N ALA A 81 8.21 9.82 4.33
CA ALA A 81 7.19 10.78 4.73
C ALA A 81 6.96 10.79 6.25
N THR A 82 6.26 11.81 6.76
CA THR A 82 5.84 11.91 8.16
C THR A 82 4.37 11.52 8.32
N PRO A 83 4.01 10.55 9.19
CA PRO A 83 2.61 10.23 9.46
C PRO A 83 1.97 11.31 10.33
N VAL A 84 0.79 11.78 9.91
CA VAL A 84 -0.08 12.65 10.70
C VAL A 84 -1.28 11.85 11.14
N PHE A 85 -1.44 11.69 12.46
CA PHE A 85 -2.49 10.86 13.04
C PHE A 85 -3.75 11.66 13.32
N ILE A 86 -4.87 11.14 12.81
CA ILE A 86 -6.22 11.66 13.07
C ILE A 86 -7.03 10.56 13.75
N ASP A 87 -7.78 10.95 14.78
CA ASP A 87 -8.57 10.02 15.58
C ASP A 87 -9.72 9.39 14.78
N ILE A 88 -10.23 8.28 15.27
CA ILE A 88 -11.34 7.55 14.65
C ILE A 88 -12.70 8.11 15.07
N ASP A 89 -13.72 7.84 14.24
CA ASP A 89 -15.09 7.81 14.71
C ASP A 89 -15.31 6.51 15.52
N PRO A 90 -15.66 6.59 16.82
CA PRO A 90 -15.79 5.41 17.67
C PRO A 90 -16.93 4.46 17.28
N TYR A 91 -17.87 4.89 16.44
CA TYR A 91 -18.97 4.04 15.97
C TYR A 91 -18.62 3.25 14.71
N THR A 92 -17.71 3.77 13.87
CA THR A 92 -17.32 3.13 12.59
C THR A 92 -15.91 2.58 12.59
N TYR A 93 -15.07 3.00 13.54
CA TYR A 93 -13.64 2.70 13.61
C TYR A 93 -12.82 3.16 12.40
N ASN A 94 -13.42 3.94 11.51
CA ASN A 94 -12.70 4.64 10.45
C ASN A 94 -12.22 5.99 10.96
N ILE A 95 -11.29 6.60 10.22
CA ILE A 95 -10.87 7.99 10.45
C ILE A 95 -12.09 8.92 10.55
N ASN A 96 -12.13 9.78 11.57
CA ASN A 96 -13.23 10.71 11.74
C ASN A 96 -13.16 11.82 10.68
N PRO A 97 -14.12 11.92 9.73
CA PRO A 97 -14.04 12.86 8.62
C PRO A 97 -14.11 14.32 9.04
N GLU A 98 -14.68 14.64 10.21
CA GLU A 98 -14.77 16.02 10.72
C GLU A 98 -13.41 16.56 11.20
N ASN A 99 -12.42 15.67 11.36
CA ASN A 99 -11.08 16.01 11.85
C ASN A 99 -10.01 15.97 10.74
N ILE A 100 -10.40 15.74 9.47
CA ILE A 100 -9.51 15.67 8.30
C ILE A 100 -9.30 17.04 7.66
#